data_AF-U5H2E9-F1
#
_entry.id   AF-U5H2E9-F1
#
_cell.length_a   1.000
_cell.length_b   1.000
_cell.length_c   1.000
_cell.angle_alpha   90.00
_cell.angle_beta   90.00
_cell.angle_gamma   90.00
#
_symmetry.space_group_name_H-M   'P 1'
#
loop_
_entity.id
_entity.type
_entity.pdbx_description
1 polymer ?
#
loop_
_entity_poly.entity_id
_entity_poly.type
_entity_poly.pdbx_seq_one_letter_code
_entity_poly.pdbx_strand_id
1 'polypeptide(L)'
;MSSIAICNSLSSLYLVVTQPKLSFHKAFPFLSSTGTPTPYARSPSGFPSPISKRSKSAMTTRQSPTPVTSLSQSSDTLLLLETLAFSARAHEKQKRKNKQGTPYIQHPLDVARRIAAPPSSLAPSPDVKILQAAILHDTIEDTDVTPEDLERHFGREVMEIVMECTDDGTLSKVERKQTQIDRAPSRSFRAKQVKLADKWSNLTDLTIDVPVGWTAQRVQEYFIWGKKVVDGCKGANPGMEAELDELFKWGTFKHEGKEYECHPTYRG
;
A
#
# COMPACT_ATOMS: atom_id res chain seq x y z
N MET A 1 41.58 4.92 0.52
CA MET A 1 40.40 5.80 0.31
C MET A 1 39.30 4.93 -0.25
N SER A 2 38.32 4.61 0.60
CA SER A 2 37.42 3.47 0.46
C SER A 2 36.27 3.74 -0.51
N SER A 3 36.06 2.79 -1.43
CA SER A 3 34.94 2.76 -2.37
C SER A 3 33.70 2.21 -1.65
N ILE A 4 32.64 3.02 -1.57
CA ILE A 4 31.38 2.65 -0.92
C ILE A 4 30.53 1.85 -1.92
N ALA A 5 30.48 0.54 -1.71
CA ALA A 5 29.54 -0.36 -2.35
C ALA A 5 28.18 -0.23 -1.65
N ILE A 6 27.26 0.56 -2.21
CA ILE A 6 25.82 0.50 -1.92
C ILE A 6 25.13 0.08 -3.22
N CYS A 7 25.21 -1.20 -3.54
CA CYS A 7 24.38 -1.80 -4.56
C CYS A 7 24.32 -3.29 -4.27
N ASN A 8 23.32 -3.71 -3.48
CA ASN A 8 22.78 -5.09 -3.44
C ASN A 8 21.69 -5.19 -2.36
N SER A 9 20.45 -4.84 -2.73
CA SER A 9 19.25 -5.36 -2.05
C SER A 9 17.97 -5.31 -2.90
N LEU A 10 17.98 -4.69 -4.08
CA LEU A 10 16.76 -4.54 -4.90
C LEU A 10 16.57 -5.64 -5.97
N SER A 11 17.55 -6.52 -6.20
CA SER A 11 17.46 -7.58 -7.22
C SER A 11 16.77 -8.87 -6.77
N SER A 12 16.54 -9.10 -5.46
CA SER A 12 16.06 -10.42 -5.00
C SER A 12 14.54 -10.60 -4.99
N LEU A 13 13.74 -9.54 -5.09
CA LEU A 13 12.27 -9.65 -5.04
C LEU A 13 11.59 -9.59 -6.41
N TYR A 14 12.30 -9.16 -7.45
CA TYR A 14 11.78 -9.15 -8.83
C TYR A 14 11.59 -10.56 -9.42
N LEU A 15 12.20 -11.59 -8.78
CA LEU A 15 12.17 -12.97 -9.25
C LEU A 15 11.00 -13.82 -8.72
N VAL A 16 10.24 -13.35 -7.73
CA VAL A 16 9.21 -14.19 -7.06
C VAL A 16 7.82 -14.07 -7.70
N VAL A 17 7.58 -13.11 -8.60
CA VAL A 17 6.25 -12.88 -9.21
C VAL A 17 6.25 -13.07 -10.74
N THR A 18 7.32 -13.58 -11.33
CA THR A 18 7.47 -13.69 -12.80
C THR A 18 7.53 -15.12 -13.35
N GLN A 19 6.98 -16.12 -12.64
CA GLN A 19 6.81 -17.47 -13.21
C GLN A 19 5.34 -17.68 -13.68
N PRO A 20 5.07 -17.62 -15.00
CA PRO A 20 3.75 -17.89 -15.54
C PRO A 20 3.63 -19.41 -15.76
N LYS A 21 3.06 -20.14 -14.80
CA LYS A 21 2.39 -21.45 -14.98
C LYS A 21 1.98 -22.03 -13.62
N LEU A 22 0.87 -21.56 -13.09
CA LEU A 22 -0.02 -22.40 -12.28
C LEU A 22 -1.45 -21.95 -12.55
N SER A 23 -2.18 -22.80 -13.28
CA SER A 23 -3.60 -22.62 -13.51
C SER A 23 -4.33 -22.47 -12.18
N PHE A 24 -5.23 -21.49 -12.10
CA PHE A 24 -6.01 -21.05 -10.94
C PHE A 24 -6.94 -22.13 -10.31
N HIS A 25 -6.82 -23.40 -10.68
CA HIS A 25 -7.67 -24.51 -10.22
C HIS A 25 -6.97 -25.58 -9.37
N LYS A 26 -5.81 -25.29 -8.75
CA LYS A 26 -5.15 -26.25 -7.84
C LYS A 26 -4.53 -25.61 -6.58
N ALA A 27 -5.19 -24.62 -5.96
CA ALA A 27 -4.70 -23.97 -4.74
C ALA A 27 -5.58 -24.17 -3.48
N PHE A 28 -6.73 -24.84 -3.55
CA PHE A 28 -7.57 -25.11 -2.36
C PHE A 28 -8.37 -26.41 -2.48
N PRO A 29 -7.95 -27.53 -1.87
CA PRO A 29 -8.76 -28.73 -1.75
C PRO A 29 -9.35 -28.81 -0.34
N PHE A 30 -10.15 -27.83 0.06
CA PHE A 30 -11.05 -28.01 1.20
C PHE A 30 -12.16 -26.98 1.14
N LEU A 31 -13.29 -27.37 0.51
CA LEU A 31 -14.65 -26.87 0.75
C LEU A 31 -15.57 -27.63 -0.21
N SER A 32 -15.78 -28.91 0.09
CA SER A 32 -16.95 -29.64 -0.41
C SER A 32 -17.45 -30.55 0.71
N SER A 33 -18.39 -30.04 1.48
CA SER A 33 -19.27 -30.88 2.31
C SER A 33 -20.65 -30.24 2.31
N THR A 34 -21.49 -30.74 1.42
CA THR A 34 -22.94 -30.59 1.48
C THR A 34 -23.46 -31.54 2.55
N GLY A 35 -23.97 -31.00 3.66
CA GLY A 35 -24.62 -31.77 4.71
C GLY A 35 -25.69 -30.93 5.40
N THR A 36 -26.95 -31.27 5.14
CA THR A 36 -28.19 -30.67 5.67
C THR A 36 -28.35 -30.81 7.19
N PRO A 37 -29.11 -29.92 7.86
CA PRO A 37 -29.31 -29.95 9.31
C PRO A 37 -30.54 -30.77 9.72
N THR A 38 -30.44 -31.52 10.83
CA THR A 38 -31.59 -32.06 11.58
C THR A 38 -31.34 -32.06 13.10
N PRO A 39 -32.40 -32.06 13.94
CA PRO A 39 -32.43 -31.28 15.18
C PRO A 39 -32.42 -32.08 16.51
N TYR A 40 -32.11 -31.34 17.59
CA TYR A 40 -32.51 -31.49 19.01
C TYR A 40 -32.64 -32.89 19.67
N ALA A 41 -31.87 -33.14 20.74
CA ALA A 41 -32.35 -33.87 21.93
C ALA A 41 -31.48 -33.66 23.21
N ARG A 42 -32.13 -33.09 24.22
CA ARG A 42 -32.08 -33.27 25.69
C ARG A 42 -30.82 -33.73 26.44
N SER A 43 -30.56 -33.01 27.54
CA SER A 43 -29.72 -33.32 28.71
C SER A 43 -30.07 -34.65 29.42
N PRO A 44 -29.17 -35.14 30.28
CA PRO A 44 -29.50 -35.11 31.71
C PRO A 44 -28.37 -34.70 32.67
N SER A 45 -28.84 -34.26 33.83
CA SER A 45 -28.23 -33.91 35.12
C SER A 45 -27.13 -34.83 35.69
N GLY A 46 -26.24 -34.27 36.51
CA GLY A 46 -25.53 -35.01 37.56
C GLY A 46 -24.31 -34.30 38.18
N PHE A 47 -24.52 -33.52 39.25
CA PHE A 47 -23.47 -33.17 40.23
C PHE A 47 -23.22 -34.38 41.16
N PRO A 48 -22.00 -34.56 41.71
CA PRO A 48 -21.75 -34.02 43.06
C PRO A 48 -20.31 -33.51 43.32
N SER A 49 -20.20 -32.54 44.21
CA SER A 49 -19.03 -32.27 45.08
C SER A 49 -19.34 -32.90 46.47
N PRO A 50 -18.40 -33.14 47.43
CA PRO A 50 -17.66 -32.04 48.12
C PRO A 50 -16.29 -32.39 48.80
N ILE A 51 -15.73 -31.34 49.43
CA ILE A 51 -14.84 -31.28 50.63
C ILE A 51 -13.32 -31.05 50.43
N SER A 52 -12.95 -29.76 50.54
CA SER A 52 -11.98 -29.11 51.47
C SER A 52 -10.76 -29.89 52.01
N LYS A 53 -9.56 -29.28 51.86
CA LYS A 53 -8.69 -28.90 52.99
C LYS A 53 -7.63 -27.85 52.61
N ARG A 54 -7.38 -27.00 53.61
CA ARG A 54 -6.58 -25.76 53.72
C ARG A 54 -5.07 -26.04 53.81
N SER A 55 -4.19 -25.14 53.33
CA SER A 55 -3.10 -24.49 54.11
C SER A 55 -2.05 -23.69 53.29
N LYS A 56 -1.88 -22.43 53.72
CA LYS A 56 -0.65 -21.62 53.93
C LYS A 56 0.29 -21.22 52.77
N SER A 57 0.29 -19.89 52.53
CA SER A 57 1.43 -18.95 52.56
C SER A 57 2.61 -19.13 51.58
N ALA A 58 2.74 -18.20 50.62
CA ALA A 58 3.99 -17.47 50.37
C ALA A 58 3.74 -16.27 49.45
N MET A 59 4.15 -15.11 49.93
CA MET A 59 4.24 -13.85 49.20
C MET A 59 5.37 -13.97 48.18
N THR A 60 5.06 -13.84 46.89
CA THR A 60 6.07 -13.61 45.86
C THR A 60 5.45 -12.75 44.77
N THR A 61 5.96 -11.53 44.68
CA THR A 61 5.70 -10.54 43.66
C THR A 61 5.91 -11.18 42.28
N ARG A 62 4.81 -11.48 41.58
CA ARG A 62 4.84 -11.70 40.14
C ARG A 62 4.18 -10.48 39.50
N GLN A 63 5.03 -9.56 39.03
CA GLN A 63 4.63 -8.67 37.95
C GLN A 63 4.30 -9.56 36.76
N SER A 64 3.04 -9.56 36.38
CA SER A 64 2.57 -10.12 35.12
C SER A 64 3.12 -9.28 33.97
N PRO A 65 3.78 -9.85 32.95
CA PRO A 65 3.95 -9.15 31.69
C PRO A 65 2.57 -9.10 31.04
N THR A 66 2.08 -7.89 30.76
CA THR A 66 0.90 -7.70 29.93
C THR A 66 1.27 -7.93 28.45
N PRO A 67 0.59 -8.82 27.72
CA PRO A 67 0.63 -8.81 26.26
C PRO A 67 -0.62 -8.08 25.76
N VAL A 68 -0.60 -6.75 25.75
CA VAL A 68 -1.71 -5.95 25.18
C VAL A 68 -1.59 -5.83 23.64
N THR A 69 -0.47 -6.26 23.06
CA THR A 69 -0.15 -6.05 21.64
C THR A 69 -0.73 -7.10 20.69
N SER A 70 -1.13 -8.29 21.17
CA SER A 70 -1.46 -9.41 20.28
C SER A 70 -2.86 -9.34 19.67
N LEU A 71 -3.82 -8.72 20.36
CA LEU A 71 -5.21 -8.59 19.87
C LEU A 71 -5.39 -7.47 18.85
N SER A 72 -4.64 -6.36 18.96
CA SER A 72 -4.74 -5.26 17.99
C SER A 72 -4.09 -5.60 16.65
N GLN A 73 -2.93 -6.26 16.66
CA GLN A 73 -2.23 -6.61 15.41
C GLN A 73 -2.95 -7.69 14.59
N SER A 74 -3.64 -8.61 15.26
CA SER A 74 -4.50 -9.59 14.59
C SER A 74 -5.72 -8.92 13.94
N SER A 75 -6.24 -7.83 14.54
CA SER A 75 -7.28 -7.00 13.96
C SER A 75 -6.79 -6.22 12.73
N ASP A 76 -5.63 -5.56 12.81
CA ASP A 76 -5.11 -4.75 11.68
C ASP A 76 -4.76 -5.61 10.47
N THR A 77 -4.22 -6.81 10.71
CA THR A 77 -3.94 -7.78 9.64
C THR A 77 -5.23 -8.16 8.91
N LEU A 78 -6.32 -8.42 9.63
CA LEU A 78 -7.61 -8.74 9.02
C LEU A 78 -8.14 -7.57 8.19
N LEU A 79 -8.11 -6.35 8.73
CA LEU A 79 -8.51 -5.13 8.01
C LEU A 79 -7.75 -4.97 6.69
N LEU A 80 -6.43 -5.17 6.71
CA LEU A 80 -5.60 -5.05 5.51
C LEU A 80 -5.85 -6.17 4.49
N LEU A 81 -6.10 -7.40 4.95
CA LEU A 81 -6.46 -8.51 4.05
C LEU A 81 -7.81 -8.28 3.36
N GLU A 82 -8.81 -7.80 4.09
CA GLU A 82 -10.11 -7.43 3.53
C GLU A 82 -10.00 -6.27 2.52
N THR A 83 -9.19 -5.27 2.86
CA THR A 83 -8.92 -4.12 2.00
C THR A 83 -8.21 -4.53 0.71
N LEU A 84 -7.19 -5.39 0.81
CA LEU A 84 -6.48 -5.94 -0.34
C LEU A 84 -7.41 -6.76 -1.22
N ALA A 85 -8.25 -7.61 -0.63
CA ALA A 85 -9.21 -8.43 -1.37
C ALA A 85 -10.24 -7.54 -2.11
N PHE A 86 -10.68 -6.45 -1.50
CA PHE A 86 -11.56 -5.47 -2.14
C PHE A 86 -10.88 -4.77 -3.33
N SER A 87 -9.68 -4.21 -3.11
CA SER A 87 -8.90 -3.52 -4.16
C SER A 87 -8.56 -4.45 -5.32
N ALA A 88 -8.20 -5.70 -5.04
CA ALA A 88 -7.90 -6.71 -6.05
C ALA A 88 -9.12 -7.04 -6.94
N ARG A 89 -10.32 -7.10 -6.37
CA ARG A 89 -11.57 -7.29 -7.13
C ARG A 89 -11.90 -6.07 -7.97
N ALA A 90 -11.79 -4.86 -7.41
CA ALA A 90 -12.06 -3.63 -8.12
C ALA A 90 -11.15 -3.46 -9.36
N HIS A 91 -9.87 -3.78 -9.21
CA HIS A 91 -8.87 -3.67 -10.28
C HIS A 91 -8.65 -4.95 -11.10
N GLU A 92 -9.53 -5.96 -11.02
CA GLU A 92 -9.34 -7.29 -11.64
C GLU A 92 -8.99 -7.22 -13.14
N LYS A 93 -9.63 -6.28 -13.85
CA LYS A 93 -9.47 -6.12 -15.31
C LYS A 93 -8.40 -5.10 -15.69
N GLN A 94 -7.82 -4.39 -14.72
CA GLN A 94 -6.86 -3.31 -14.96
C GLN A 94 -5.43 -3.84 -15.01
N LYS A 95 -4.62 -3.26 -15.91
CA LYS A 95 -3.21 -3.59 -16.09
C LYS A 95 -2.35 -2.33 -16.03
N ARG A 96 -1.10 -2.48 -15.57
CA ARG A 96 -0.06 -1.44 -15.68
C ARG A 96 0.31 -1.22 -17.14
N LYS A 97 0.86 -0.04 -17.44
CA LYS A 97 1.26 0.38 -18.80
C LYS A 97 2.71 0.00 -19.13
N ASN A 98 3.31 -0.89 -18.35
CA ASN A 98 4.60 -1.52 -18.63
C ASN A 98 4.46 -2.53 -19.78
N LYS A 99 5.59 -2.97 -20.34
CA LYS A 99 5.61 -3.84 -21.52
C LYS A 99 4.92 -5.19 -21.28
N GLN A 100 4.96 -5.69 -20.05
CA GLN A 100 4.38 -6.97 -19.67
C GLN A 100 2.87 -6.88 -19.35
N GLY A 101 2.33 -5.67 -19.18
CA GLY A 101 0.93 -5.46 -18.79
C GLY A 101 0.60 -6.13 -17.45
N THR A 102 1.42 -5.89 -16.42
CA THR A 102 1.26 -6.57 -15.12
C THR A 102 -0.06 -6.19 -14.43
N PRO A 103 -0.62 -7.04 -13.57
CA PRO A 103 -1.87 -6.74 -12.85
C PRO A 103 -1.77 -5.44 -12.04
N TYR A 104 -2.78 -4.58 -12.13
CA TYR A 104 -2.72 -3.24 -11.52
C TYR A 104 -2.57 -3.27 -10.00
N ILE A 105 -3.13 -4.28 -9.33
CA ILE A 105 -3.08 -4.46 -7.87
C ILE A 105 -1.66 -4.42 -7.27
N GLN A 106 -0.63 -4.70 -8.09
CA GLN A 106 0.77 -4.55 -7.67
C GLN A 106 1.09 -3.11 -7.23
N HIS A 107 0.55 -2.11 -7.92
CA HIS A 107 0.82 -0.71 -7.60
C HIS A 107 0.25 -0.27 -6.25
N PRO A 108 -1.05 -0.44 -5.94
CA PRO A 108 -1.56 -0.13 -4.61
C PRO A 108 -0.83 -0.86 -3.47
N LEU A 109 -0.38 -2.10 -3.71
CA LEU A 109 0.44 -2.85 -2.75
C LEU A 109 1.81 -2.20 -2.54
N ASP A 110 2.47 -1.78 -3.61
CA ASP A 110 3.76 -1.08 -3.53
C ASP A 110 3.64 0.28 -2.83
N VAL A 111 2.55 1.02 -3.06
CA VAL A 111 2.26 2.28 -2.36
C VAL A 111 2.13 2.04 -0.86
N ALA A 112 1.31 1.06 -0.44
CA ALA A 112 1.14 0.72 0.97
C ALA A 112 2.43 0.21 1.61
N ARG A 113 3.17 -0.66 0.91
CA ARG A 113 4.48 -1.16 1.36
C ARG A 113 5.47 -0.03 1.55
N ARG A 114 5.49 0.96 0.65
CA ARG A 114 6.41 2.10 0.76
C ARG A 114 6.13 2.92 2.01
N ILE A 115 4.86 3.09 2.40
CA ILE A 115 4.50 3.79 3.65
C ILE A 115 4.93 2.97 4.88
N ALA A 116 4.77 1.64 4.83
CA ALA A 116 5.04 0.76 5.97
C ALA A 116 6.53 0.44 6.21
N ALA A 117 7.39 0.62 5.21
CA ALA A 117 8.81 0.23 5.27
C ALA A 117 9.75 1.44 5.46
N PRO A 118 10.90 1.28 6.15
CA PRO A 118 11.97 2.27 6.15
C PRO A 118 12.39 2.63 4.72
N PRO A 119 12.81 3.87 4.44
CA PRO A 119 12.99 4.99 5.38
C PRO A 119 11.73 5.82 5.66
N SER A 120 10.51 5.31 5.43
CA SER A 120 9.29 6.06 5.78
C SER A 120 9.30 6.48 7.25
N SER A 121 8.94 7.73 7.54
CA SER A 121 8.83 8.22 8.92
C SER A 121 7.69 7.59 9.72
N LEU A 122 6.81 6.83 9.07
CA LEU A 122 5.74 6.05 9.71
C LEU A 122 6.15 4.61 10.02
N ALA A 123 7.28 4.13 9.46
CA ALA A 123 7.77 2.79 9.77
C ALA A 123 8.35 2.73 11.20
N PRO A 124 8.23 1.58 11.90
CA PRO A 124 7.62 0.33 11.45
C PRO A 124 6.11 0.21 11.76
N SER A 125 5.47 1.27 12.27
CA SER A 125 4.12 1.20 12.82
C SER A 125 3.20 2.29 12.24
N PRO A 126 2.92 2.26 10.92
CA PRO A 126 2.02 3.22 10.29
C PRO A 126 0.58 3.03 10.80
N ASP A 127 -0.21 4.10 10.76
CA ASP A 127 -1.66 4.03 10.99
C ASP A 127 -2.31 3.15 9.91
N VAL A 128 -3.06 2.12 10.34
CA VAL A 128 -3.73 1.16 9.45
C VAL A 128 -4.67 1.86 8.46
N LYS A 129 -5.31 2.99 8.83
CA LYS A 129 -6.20 3.73 7.92
C LYS A 129 -5.44 4.36 6.76
N ILE A 130 -4.19 4.79 6.98
CA ILE A 130 -3.31 5.30 5.90
C ILE A 130 -2.96 4.17 4.94
N LEU A 131 -2.67 2.97 5.47
CA LEU A 131 -2.39 1.80 4.64
C LEU A 131 -3.63 1.35 3.85
N GLN A 132 -4.81 1.34 4.46
CA GLN A 132 -6.05 1.04 3.77
C GLN A 132 -6.30 2.05 2.64
N ALA A 133 -6.17 3.35 2.92
CA ALA A 133 -6.32 4.38 1.91
C ALA A 133 -5.28 4.24 0.79
N ALA A 134 -4.04 3.86 1.08
CA ALA A 134 -3.01 3.58 0.08
C ALA A 134 -3.38 2.40 -0.84
N ILE A 135 -3.95 1.32 -0.29
CA ILE A 135 -4.43 0.17 -1.07
C ILE A 135 -5.65 0.53 -1.94
N LEU A 136 -6.44 1.52 -1.52
CA LEU A 136 -7.70 1.91 -2.15
C LEU A 136 -7.59 3.17 -3.02
N HIS A 137 -6.45 3.86 -3.06
CA HIS A 137 -6.36 5.26 -3.52
C HIS A 137 -6.85 5.50 -4.97
N ASP A 138 -6.72 4.51 -5.85
CA ASP A 138 -7.16 4.58 -7.25
C ASP A 138 -8.54 3.96 -7.49
N THR A 139 -9.17 3.36 -6.49
CA THR A 139 -10.42 2.61 -6.69
C THR A 139 -11.56 3.49 -7.19
N ILE A 140 -11.72 4.70 -6.63
CA ILE A 140 -12.74 5.65 -7.11
C ILE A 140 -12.37 6.24 -8.48
N GLU A 141 -11.08 6.43 -8.77
CA GLU A 141 -10.65 7.07 -10.02
C GLU A 141 -10.74 6.12 -11.23
N ASP A 142 -10.37 4.85 -11.04
CA ASP A 142 -10.15 3.90 -12.13
C ASP A 142 -11.17 2.75 -12.19
N THR A 143 -12.12 2.68 -11.26
CA THR A 143 -13.10 1.57 -11.17
C THR A 143 -14.52 2.09 -10.90
N ASP A 144 -15.49 1.17 -10.80
CA ASP A 144 -16.89 1.50 -10.51
C ASP A 144 -17.19 1.73 -9.01
N VAL A 145 -16.15 1.73 -8.15
CA VAL A 145 -16.29 1.92 -6.69
C VAL A 145 -16.70 3.35 -6.37
N THR A 146 -17.70 3.53 -5.51
CA THR A 146 -18.15 4.87 -5.07
C THR A 146 -17.62 5.25 -3.68
N PRO A 147 -17.65 6.55 -3.30
CA PRO A 147 -17.34 6.97 -1.94
C PRO A 147 -18.21 6.28 -0.89
N GLU A 148 -19.50 6.06 -1.18
CA GLU A 148 -20.43 5.38 -0.29
C GLU A 148 -20.07 3.91 -0.07
N ASP A 149 -19.54 3.24 -1.09
CA ASP A 149 -18.99 1.89 -0.94
C ASP A 149 -17.81 1.89 0.03
N LEU A 150 -16.89 2.84 -0.09
CA LEU A 150 -15.74 2.93 0.81
C LEU A 150 -16.14 3.25 2.25
N GLU A 151 -17.07 4.20 2.45
CA GLU A 151 -17.56 4.53 3.78
C GLU A 151 -18.24 3.35 4.45
N ARG A 152 -19.04 2.57 3.70
CA ARG A 152 -19.73 1.38 4.22
C ARG A 152 -18.77 0.27 4.65
N HIS A 153 -17.70 0.03 3.89
CA HIS A 153 -16.79 -1.09 4.12
C HIS A 153 -15.61 -0.74 5.05
N PHE A 154 -15.10 0.50 4.98
CA PHE A 154 -13.86 0.90 5.63
C PHE A 154 -14.02 2.09 6.59
N GLY A 155 -15.21 2.70 6.61
CA GLY A 155 -15.53 3.84 7.45
C GLY A 155 -15.14 5.18 6.84
N ARG A 156 -15.73 6.24 7.40
CA ARG A 156 -15.63 7.61 6.88
C ARG A 156 -14.19 8.12 6.77
N GLU A 157 -13.35 7.86 7.75
CA GLU A 157 -11.95 8.34 7.74
C GLU A 157 -11.14 7.78 6.57
N VAL A 158 -11.32 6.51 6.19
CA VAL A 158 -10.60 5.93 5.05
C VAL A 158 -11.12 6.52 3.74
N MET A 159 -12.43 6.63 3.61
CA MET A 159 -13.09 7.25 2.45
C MET A 159 -12.60 8.70 2.25
N GLU A 160 -12.54 9.50 3.31
CA GLU A 160 -12.07 10.90 3.25
C GLU A 160 -10.62 11.00 2.73
N ILE A 161 -9.71 10.13 3.21
CA ILE A 161 -8.31 10.11 2.74
C ILE A 161 -8.24 9.73 1.25
N VAL A 162 -9.03 8.74 0.82
CA VAL A 162 -9.09 8.32 -0.60
C VAL A 162 -9.63 9.47 -1.46
N MET A 163 -10.68 10.16 -1.03
CA MET A 163 -11.25 11.31 -1.74
C MET A 163 -10.27 12.48 -1.90
N GLU A 164 -9.39 12.72 -0.93
CA GLU A 164 -8.29 13.70 -1.07
C GLU A 164 -7.24 13.27 -2.12
N CYS A 165 -7.18 11.97 -2.41
CA CYS A 165 -6.30 11.37 -3.38
C CYS A 165 -6.91 11.22 -4.79
N THR A 166 -8.23 11.14 -4.90
CA THR A 166 -8.93 11.00 -6.18
C THR A 166 -8.91 12.31 -6.99
N ASP A 167 -8.52 12.23 -8.26
CA ASP A 167 -8.64 13.36 -9.18
C ASP A 167 -10.07 13.51 -9.73
N ASP A 168 -10.46 14.74 -10.07
CA ASP A 168 -11.74 15.01 -10.72
C ASP A 168 -11.72 14.54 -12.19
N GLY A 169 -12.40 13.43 -12.46
CA GLY A 169 -12.51 12.83 -13.78
C GLY A 169 -13.19 13.69 -14.86
N THR A 170 -13.88 14.78 -14.47
CA THR A 170 -14.51 15.70 -15.43
C THR A 170 -13.52 16.68 -16.06
N LEU A 171 -12.33 16.85 -15.45
CA LEU A 171 -11.28 17.75 -15.91
C LEU A 171 -10.39 17.12 -16.98
N SER A 172 -9.83 17.96 -17.86
CA SER A 172 -8.82 17.51 -18.81
C SER A 172 -7.57 17.01 -18.08
N LYS A 173 -6.74 16.22 -18.78
CA LYS A 173 -5.48 15.69 -18.21
C LYS A 173 -4.53 16.81 -17.75
N VAL A 174 -4.51 17.95 -18.45
CA VAL A 174 -3.66 19.09 -18.11
C VAL A 174 -4.19 19.76 -16.84
N GLU A 175 -5.50 19.96 -16.75
CA GLU A 175 -6.16 20.54 -15.57
C GLU A 175 -5.98 19.63 -14.35
N ARG A 176 -6.21 18.32 -14.45
CA ARG A 176 -5.97 17.36 -13.36
C ARG A 176 -4.54 17.45 -12.82
N LYS A 177 -3.55 17.50 -13.72
CA LYS A 177 -2.14 17.65 -13.34
C LYS A 177 -1.87 18.96 -12.59
N GLN A 178 -2.50 20.06 -13.02
CA GLN A 178 -2.37 21.36 -12.36
C GLN A 178 -3.06 21.34 -10.99
N THR A 179 -4.27 20.82 -10.90
CA THR A 179 -5.01 20.63 -9.65
C THR A 179 -4.24 19.79 -8.64
N GLN A 180 -3.51 18.75 -9.08
CA GLN A 180 -2.66 17.97 -8.18
C GLN A 180 -1.55 18.81 -7.52
N ILE A 181 -0.96 19.76 -8.27
CA ILE A 181 0.05 20.70 -7.76
C ILE A 181 -0.62 21.67 -6.78
N ASP A 182 -1.71 22.31 -7.19
CA ASP A 182 -2.37 23.37 -6.41
C ASP A 182 -2.94 22.85 -5.09
N ARG A 183 -3.46 21.62 -5.07
CA ARG A 183 -4.01 20.98 -3.86
C ARG A 183 -2.95 20.32 -2.97
N ALA A 184 -1.74 20.06 -3.48
CA ALA A 184 -0.73 19.34 -2.70
C ALA A 184 -0.43 19.99 -1.33
N PRO A 185 -0.27 21.33 -1.20
CA PRO A 185 -0.02 21.98 0.08
C PRO A 185 -1.17 21.83 1.09
N SER A 186 -2.42 21.81 0.62
CA SER A 186 -3.62 21.82 1.47
C SER A 186 -4.14 20.43 1.83
N ARG A 187 -3.61 19.35 1.24
CA ARG A 187 -3.94 17.97 1.62
C ARG A 187 -3.61 17.70 3.10
N SER A 188 -4.43 16.86 3.71
CA SER A 188 -4.21 16.37 5.07
C SER A 188 -2.87 15.62 5.17
N PHE A 189 -2.34 15.52 6.40
CA PHE A 189 -1.12 14.76 6.67
C PHE A 189 -1.22 13.33 6.13
N ARG A 190 -2.37 12.66 6.34
CA ARG A 190 -2.62 11.29 5.90
C ARG A 190 -2.65 11.18 4.37
N ALA A 191 -3.34 12.07 3.68
CA ALA A 191 -3.37 12.09 2.21
C ALA A 191 -2.00 12.40 1.59
N LYS A 192 -1.19 13.25 2.24
CA LYS A 192 0.20 13.50 1.81
C LYS A 192 1.07 12.24 1.87
N GLN A 193 0.88 11.36 2.85
CA GLN A 193 1.59 10.06 2.90
C GLN A 193 1.30 9.22 1.65
N VAL A 194 0.01 9.10 1.32
CA VAL A 194 -0.45 8.32 0.16
C VAL A 194 0.09 8.94 -1.13
N LYS A 195 0.00 10.27 -1.28
CA LYS A 195 0.48 10.94 -2.50
C LYS A 195 2.00 10.90 -2.68
N LEU A 196 2.78 11.00 -1.61
CA LEU A 196 4.23 10.81 -1.68
C LEU A 196 4.58 9.37 -2.11
N ALA A 197 3.90 8.37 -1.54
CA ALA A 197 4.15 6.96 -1.86
C ALA A 197 3.70 6.59 -3.29
N ASP A 198 2.56 7.13 -3.75
CA ASP A 198 2.10 7.05 -5.13
C ASP A 198 3.17 7.60 -6.09
N LYS A 199 3.65 8.82 -5.84
CA LYS A 199 4.70 9.43 -6.67
C LYS A 199 5.99 8.62 -6.63
N TRP A 200 6.40 8.13 -5.46
CA TRP A 200 7.57 7.25 -5.35
C TRP A 200 7.42 5.99 -6.20
N SER A 201 6.28 5.30 -6.12
CA SER A 201 6.03 4.07 -6.90
C SER A 201 6.06 4.36 -8.40
N ASN A 202 5.32 5.38 -8.85
CA ASN A 202 5.23 5.70 -10.26
C ASN A 202 6.55 6.23 -10.85
N LEU A 203 7.30 7.05 -10.12
CA LEU A 203 8.59 7.57 -10.59
C LEU A 203 9.67 6.49 -10.60
N THR A 204 9.65 5.58 -9.64
CA THR A 204 10.58 4.43 -9.61
C THR A 204 10.27 3.46 -10.76
N ASP A 205 8.99 3.19 -11.06
CA ASP A 205 8.62 2.36 -12.21
C ASP A 205 9.16 2.93 -13.53
N LEU A 206 9.14 4.24 -13.70
CA LEU A 206 9.64 4.92 -14.91
C LEU A 206 11.16 4.76 -15.11
N THR A 207 11.94 4.50 -14.06
CA THR A 207 13.38 4.24 -14.21
C THR A 207 13.66 2.81 -14.68
N ILE A 208 12.73 1.89 -14.42
CA ILE A 208 12.86 0.46 -14.72
C ILE A 208 12.29 0.14 -16.10
N ASP A 209 11.04 0.57 -16.37
CA ASP A 209 10.37 0.29 -17.64
C ASP A 209 9.55 1.48 -18.12
N VAL A 210 10.05 2.14 -19.17
CA VAL A 210 9.33 3.23 -19.83
C VAL A 210 8.05 2.68 -20.47
N PRO A 211 6.87 3.27 -20.16
CA PRO A 211 5.60 2.80 -20.67
C PRO A 211 5.53 2.79 -22.20
N VAL A 212 4.77 1.85 -22.75
CA VAL A 212 4.62 1.71 -24.20
C VAL A 212 4.06 3.01 -24.81
N GLY A 213 4.71 3.49 -25.88
CA GLY A 213 4.34 4.71 -26.59
C GLY A 213 4.75 6.03 -25.92
N TRP A 214 5.52 5.99 -24.83
CA TRP A 214 6.10 7.20 -24.23
C TRP A 214 7.47 7.50 -24.83
N THR A 215 7.71 8.78 -25.11
CA THR A 215 9.03 9.30 -25.48
C THR A 215 9.85 9.60 -24.23
N ALA A 216 11.18 9.68 -24.36
CA ALA A 216 12.04 10.12 -23.26
C ALA A 216 11.65 11.51 -22.73
N GLN A 217 11.29 12.45 -23.61
CA GLN A 217 10.78 13.77 -23.22
C GLN A 217 9.54 13.66 -22.32
N ARG A 218 8.58 12.81 -22.67
CA ARG A 218 7.37 12.62 -21.87
C ARG A 218 7.65 12.04 -20.49
N VAL A 219 8.66 11.18 -20.36
CA VAL A 219 9.13 10.67 -19.06
C VAL A 219 9.70 11.82 -18.23
N GLN A 220 10.58 12.65 -18.80
CA GLN A 220 11.14 13.82 -18.11
C GLN A 220 10.06 14.83 -17.71
N GLU A 221 9.08 15.09 -18.57
CA GLU A 221 7.91 15.91 -18.22
C GLU A 221 7.11 15.35 -17.04
N TYR A 222 7.04 14.02 -16.92
CA TYR A 222 6.42 13.37 -15.77
C TYR A 222 7.23 13.57 -14.49
N PHE A 223 8.56 13.45 -14.55
CA PHE A 223 9.43 13.76 -13.40
C PHE A 223 9.33 15.23 -12.97
N ILE A 224 9.33 16.17 -13.92
CA ILE A 224 9.19 17.61 -13.65
C ILE A 224 7.85 17.92 -12.99
N TRP A 225 6.76 17.32 -13.49
CA TRP A 225 5.45 17.45 -12.88
C TRP A 225 5.39 16.80 -11.49
N GLY A 226 5.89 15.57 -11.37
CA GLY A 226 5.92 14.81 -10.12
C GLY A 226 6.68 15.57 -9.02
N LYS A 227 7.80 16.20 -9.37
CA LYS A 227 8.59 17.05 -8.46
C LYS A 227 7.76 18.18 -7.85
N LYS A 228 6.96 18.88 -8.67
CA LYS A 228 6.08 19.97 -8.19
C LYS A 228 5.02 19.47 -7.21
N VAL A 229 4.44 18.30 -7.45
CA VAL A 229 3.48 17.68 -6.53
C VAL A 229 4.16 17.26 -5.23
N VAL A 230 5.35 16.66 -5.30
CA VAL A 230 6.14 16.25 -4.13
C VAL A 230 6.55 17.47 -3.30
N ASP A 231 7.00 18.56 -3.94
CA ASP A 231 7.37 19.80 -3.25
C ASP A 231 6.19 20.39 -2.45
N GLY A 232 4.96 20.27 -2.96
CA GLY A 232 3.74 20.67 -2.23
C GLY A 232 3.39 19.76 -1.05
N CYS A 233 3.93 18.54 -0.99
CA CYS A 233 3.68 17.58 0.10
C CYS A 233 4.78 17.57 1.18
N LYS A 234 5.80 18.43 1.06
CA LYS A 234 6.98 18.44 1.94
C LYS A 234 6.65 18.58 3.43
N GLY A 235 7.49 17.96 4.25
CA GLY A 235 7.37 17.91 5.71
C GLY A 235 6.42 16.83 6.22
N ALA A 236 5.78 16.06 5.34
CA ALA A 236 4.88 14.98 5.75
C ALA A 236 5.64 13.68 6.02
N ASN A 237 6.65 13.34 5.22
CA ASN A 237 7.45 12.12 5.38
C ASN A 237 8.91 12.37 4.98
N PRO A 238 9.75 12.90 5.89
CA PRO A 238 11.11 13.32 5.56
C PRO A 238 11.98 12.22 4.93
N GLY A 239 11.81 10.97 5.35
CA GLY A 239 12.62 9.87 4.79
C GLY A 239 12.19 9.44 3.40
N MET A 240 10.90 9.50 3.07
CA MET A 240 10.42 9.27 1.70
C MET A 240 10.72 10.45 0.78
N GLU A 241 10.60 11.67 1.31
CA GLU A 241 10.98 12.90 0.61
C GLU A 241 12.47 12.90 0.24
N ALA A 242 13.35 12.45 1.14
CA ALA A 242 14.78 12.33 0.85
C ALA A 242 15.07 11.36 -0.30
N GLU A 243 14.42 10.19 -0.35
CA GLU A 243 14.59 9.25 -1.47
C GLU A 243 14.09 9.82 -2.79
N LEU A 244 12.94 10.51 -2.77
CA LEU A 244 12.41 11.19 -3.94
C LEU A 244 13.38 12.28 -4.42
N ASP A 245 13.92 13.09 -3.50
CA ASP A 245 14.90 14.12 -3.83
C ASP A 245 16.17 13.53 -4.47
N GLU A 246 16.69 12.40 -3.97
CA GLU A 246 17.80 11.68 -4.61
C GLU A 246 17.43 11.17 -6.00
N LEU A 247 16.23 10.60 -6.16
CA LEU A 247 15.72 10.14 -7.46
C LEU A 247 15.61 11.30 -8.47
N PHE A 248 15.15 12.47 -8.03
CA PHE A 248 15.07 13.64 -8.89
C PHE A 248 16.45 14.18 -9.27
N LYS A 249 17.41 14.23 -8.33
CA LYS A 249 18.75 14.77 -8.58
C LYS A 249 19.63 13.86 -9.42
N TRP A 250 19.59 12.57 -9.14
CA TRP A 250 20.59 11.61 -9.64
C TRP A 250 20.00 10.42 -10.38
N GLY A 251 18.68 10.28 -10.38
CA GLY A 251 18.02 9.19 -11.09
C GLY A 251 18.25 9.29 -12.61
N THR A 252 18.43 8.13 -13.23
CA THR A 252 18.44 7.98 -14.68
C THR A 252 17.41 6.94 -15.11
N PHE A 253 17.02 6.99 -16.39
CA PHE A 253 16.22 5.96 -17.03
C PHE A 253 16.76 5.68 -18.43
N LYS A 254 16.53 4.46 -18.93
CA LYS A 254 16.97 4.05 -20.28
C LYS A 254 15.78 4.02 -21.23
N HIS A 255 15.98 4.58 -22.42
CA HIS A 255 14.99 4.56 -23.50
C HIS A 255 15.71 4.48 -24.85
N GLU A 256 15.30 3.54 -25.70
CA GLU A 256 15.88 3.34 -27.05
C GLU A 256 17.41 3.28 -27.08
N GLY A 257 18.01 2.58 -26.11
CA GLY A 257 19.47 2.39 -26.02
C GLY A 257 20.25 3.61 -25.50
N LYS A 258 19.57 4.70 -25.15
CA LYS A 258 20.17 5.89 -24.53
C LYS A 258 19.76 6.01 -23.07
N GLU A 259 20.64 6.61 -22.29
CA GLU A 259 20.39 6.94 -20.88
C GLU A 259 20.06 8.43 -20.75
N TYR A 260 19.03 8.72 -19.95
CA TYR A 260 18.51 10.05 -19.72
C TYR A 260 18.42 10.31 -18.23
N GLU A 261 18.68 11.56 -17.84
CA GLU A 261 18.41 12.01 -16.48
C GLU A 261 16.89 12.09 -16.26
N CYS A 262 16.45 11.68 -15.08
CA CYS A 262 15.05 11.73 -14.66
C CYS A 262 14.53 13.17 -14.67
N HIS A 263 15.23 14.10 -14.01
CA HIS A 263 14.86 15.52 -13.98
C HIS A 263 16.03 16.41 -14.47
N PRO A 264 16.07 16.77 -15.76
CA PRO A 264 17.27 17.34 -16.41
C PRO A 264 17.74 18.69 -15.84
N THR A 265 16.86 19.42 -15.15
CA THR A 265 17.13 20.75 -14.58
C THR A 265 17.25 20.78 -13.07
N TYR A 266 17.05 19.66 -12.37
CA TYR A 266 17.14 19.61 -10.90
C TYR A 266 18.44 18.92 -10.52
N ARG A 267 19.49 19.72 -10.35
CA ARG A 267 20.82 19.22 -9.96
C ARG A 267 21.12 19.57 -8.50
N GLY A 268 21.92 18.71 -7.87
CA GLY A 268 22.57 18.99 -6.59
C GLY A 268 23.75 19.93 -6.74
#